data_AF-A0A359AYC9-F1
#
_entry.id   AF-A0A359AYC9-F1
#
_cell.length_a   1.000
_cell.length_b   1.000
_cell.length_c   1.000
_cell.angle_alpha   90.00
_cell.angle_beta   90.00
_cell.angle_gamma   90.00
#
_symmetry.space_group_name_H-M   'P 1'
#
loop_
_entity.id
_entity.type
_entity.pdbx_description
1 polymer ?
#
loop_
_entity_poly.entity_id
_entity_poly.type
_entity_poly.pdbx_seq_one_letter_code
_entity_poly.pdbx_strand_id
1 'polypeptide(L)' 'QKVCPWNRFATPHHTPEFNPSDEFLSLDADKLLEMNVEDYQRIFKKSPVKRAKFEGLKRNIRTLDGATGKK' A
#
# COMPACT_ATOMS: atom_id res chain seq x y z
N GLN A 1 -7.97 -0.89 -13.85
CA GLN A 1 -7.46 0.29 -14.58
C GLN A 1 -6.56 -0.06 -15.78
N LYS A 2 -5.68 -1.08 -15.73
CA LYS A 2 -4.72 -1.40 -16.82
C LYS A 2 -5.34 -1.64 -18.22
N VAL A 3 -6.58 -2.12 -18.29
CA VAL A 3 -7.25 -2.48 -19.56
C VAL A 3 -8.23 -1.41 -20.07
N CYS A 4 -8.39 -0.28 -19.38
CA CYS A 4 -9.37 0.73 -19.76
C CYS A 4 -8.89 1.51 -21.00
N PRO A 5 -9.67 1.58 -22.09
CA PRO A 5 -9.26 2.28 -23.30
C PRO A 5 -9.03 3.78 -23.10
N TRP A 6 -9.67 4.41 -22.10
CA TRP A 6 -9.48 5.83 -21.78
C TRP A 6 -8.16 6.14 -21.07
N ASN A 7 -7.58 5.17 -20.37
CA ASN A 7 -6.31 5.37 -19.67
C ASN A 7 -5.10 5.46 -20.62
N ARG A 8 -5.26 5.10 -21.91
CA ARG A 8 -4.19 5.21 -22.91
C ARG A 8 -3.71 6.64 -23.14
N PHE A 9 -4.56 7.62 -22.84
CA PHE A 9 -4.28 9.05 -23.03
C PHE A 9 -3.91 9.75 -21.72
N ALA A 10 -3.93 9.03 -20.59
CA ALA A 10 -3.61 9.62 -19.29
C ALA A 10 -2.10 9.86 -19.17
N THR A 11 -1.73 11.06 -18.76
CA THR A 11 -0.35 11.41 -18.42
C THR A 11 -0.14 11.33 -16.91
N PRO A 12 1.07 10.98 -16.44
CA PRO A 12 1.41 11.10 -15.02
C PRO A 12 1.23 12.53 -14.51
N HIS A 13 0.99 12.68 -13.21
CA HIS A 13 0.97 14.01 -12.59
C HIS A 13 2.39 14.54 -12.40
N HIS A 14 2.50 15.87 -12.28
CA HIS A 14 3.74 16.55 -11.89
C HIS A 14 3.66 17.20 -10.51
N THR A 15 2.55 17.01 -9.80
CA THR A 15 2.30 17.53 -8.44
C THR A 15 3.16 16.78 -7.42
N PRO A 16 4.20 17.38 -6.82
CA PRO A 16 5.13 16.67 -5.94
C PRO A 16 4.47 16.15 -4.66
N GLU A 17 3.41 16.80 -4.18
CA GLU A 17 2.69 16.43 -2.95
C GLU A 17 1.94 15.11 -3.08
N PHE A 18 1.77 14.61 -4.32
CA PHE A 18 1.17 13.30 -4.59
C PHE A 18 2.21 12.18 -4.64
N ASN A 19 3.51 12.49 -4.55
CA ASN A 19 4.52 11.45 -4.46
C ASN A 19 4.43 10.75 -3.10
N PRO A 20 4.42 9.41 -3.06
CA PRO A 20 4.49 8.67 -1.81
C PRO A 20 5.88 8.88 -1.16
N SER A 21 5.97 8.66 0.15
CA SER A 21 7.25 8.67 0.84
C SER A 21 8.12 7.47 0.44
N ASP A 22 9.43 7.63 0.49
CA ASP A 22 10.37 6.54 0.19
C ASP A 22 10.14 5.33 1.10
N GLU A 23 9.82 5.57 2.37
CA GLU A 23 9.51 4.51 3.32
C GLU A 23 8.28 3.68 2.89
N PHE A 24 7.23 4.35 2.38
CA PHE A 24 6.07 3.66 1.82
C PHE A 24 6.47 2.79 0.62
N LEU A 25 7.31 3.32 -0.27
CA LEU A 25 7.78 2.60 -1.46
C LEU A 25 8.73 1.44 -1.13
N SER A 26 9.38 1.48 0.04
CA SER A 26 10.32 0.45 0.49
C SER A 26 9.66 -0.77 1.13
N LEU A 27 8.33 -0.76 1.28
CA LEU A 27 7.59 -1.86 1.91
C LEU A 27 7.59 -3.12 1.03
N ASP A 28 7.89 -4.25 1.64
CA ASP A 28 7.81 -5.59 1.08
C ASP A 28 6.87 -6.47 1.93
N ALA A 29 6.71 -7.73 1.55
CA ALA A 29 5.81 -8.65 2.24
C ALA A 29 6.20 -8.85 3.72
N ASP A 30 7.49 -9.01 4.00
CA ASP A 30 8.01 -9.28 5.34
C ASP A 30 7.81 -8.06 6.25
N LYS A 31 8.15 -6.86 5.79
CA LYS A 31 7.89 -5.61 6.53
C LYS A 31 6.41 -5.41 6.82
N LEU A 32 5.53 -5.77 5.90
CA LEU A 32 4.08 -5.70 6.11
C LEU A 32 3.59 -6.74 7.15
N LEU A 33 4.19 -7.94 7.16
CA LEU A 33 3.90 -8.99 8.14
C LEU A 33 4.39 -8.62 9.54
N GLU A 34 5.55 -7.99 9.67
CA GLU A 34 6.14 -7.58 10.94
C GLU A 34 5.68 -6.19 11.44
N MET A 35 5.02 -5.42 10.58
CA MET A 35 4.51 -4.08 10.91
C MET A 35 3.63 -4.07 12.17
N ASN A 36 3.99 -3.20 13.12
CA ASN A 36 3.22 -2.86 14.31
C ASN A 36 2.34 -1.61 14.09
N VAL A 37 1.57 -1.23 15.11
CA VAL A 37 0.62 -0.11 15.03
C VAL A 37 1.34 1.23 14.90
N GLU A 38 2.49 1.39 15.56
CA GLU A 38 3.31 2.59 15.58
C GLU A 38 3.88 2.88 14.18
N ASP A 39 4.46 1.87 13.52
CA ASP A 39 4.96 1.92 12.15
C ASP A 39 3.83 2.24 11.17
N TYR A 40 2.67 1.59 11.32
CA TYR A 40 1.50 1.92 10.52
C TYR A 40 1.06 3.38 10.69
N GLN A 41 1.03 3.89 11.92
CA GLN A 41 0.63 5.27 12.19
C GLN A 41 1.60 6.29 11.60
N ARG A 42 2.90 5.97 11.62
CA ARG A 42 4.01 6.79 11.13
C ARG A 42 4.08 6.79 9.60
N ILE A 43 4.16 5.62 8.97
CA ILE A 43 4.31 5.44 7.51
C ILE A 43 3.08 5.98 6.77
N PHE A 44 1.87 5.67 7.24
CA PHE A 44 0.64 6.06 6.57
C PHE A 44 0.04 7.36 7.13
N LYS A 45 0.82 8.20 7.83
CA LYS A 45 0.35 9.51 8.31
C LYS A 45 -0.06 10.38 7.11
N LYS A 46 -1.29 10.94 7.17
CA LYS A 46 -1.91 11.71 6.07
C LYS A 46 -2.11 10.92 4.75
N SER A 47 -1.88 9.60 4.75
CA SER A 47 -2.13 8.75 3.58
C SER A 47 -3.59 8.29 3.52
N PRO A 48 -4.20 8.22 2.33
CA PRO A 48 -5.53 7.62 2.15
C PRO A 48 -5.64 6.16 2.63
N VAL A 49 -4.51 5.44 2.71
CA VAL A 49 -4.43 4.07 3.24
C VAL A 49 -4.95 4.00 4.68
N LYS A 50 -4.80 5.07 5.47
CA LYS A 50 -5.24 5.09 6.87
C LYS A 50 -6.72 4.78 7.08
N ARG A 51 -7.56 5.00 6.06
CA ARG A 51 -9.00 4.71 6.11
C ARG A 51 -9.32 3.24 6.36
N ALA A 52 -8.43 2.32 5.96
CA ALA A 52 -8.61 0.89 6.18
C ALA A 52 -8.40 0.47 7.65
N LYS A 53 -7.72 1.29 8.46
CA LYS A 53 -7.23 0.99 9.81
C LYS A 53 -6.20 -0.16 9.81
N PHE A 54 -5.40 -0.23 10.88
CA PHE A 54 -4.33 -1.24 11.04
C PHE A 54 -4.88 -2.66 10.90
N GLU A 55 -5.97 -2.98 11.61
CA GLU A 55 -6.61 -4.30 11.54
C GLU A 55 -7.10 -4.67 10.13
N GLY A 56 -7.62 -3.70 9.37
CA GLY A 56 -8.06 -3.93 7.99
C GLY A 56 -6.88 -4.26 7.08
N LEU A 57 -5.76 -3.57 7.25
CA LEU A 57 -4.52 -3.87 6.53
C LEU A 57 -3.98 -5.26 6.91
N LYS A 58 -3.85 -5.58 8.20
CA LYS A 58 -3.35 -6.88 8.67
C LYS A 58 -4.23 -8.03 8.20
N ARG A 59 -5.56 -7.86 8.18
CA ARG A 59 -6.48 -8.85 7.64
C ARG A 59 -6.18 -9.18 6.17
N ASN A 60 -5.98 -8.16 5.34
CA ASN A 60 -5.68 -8.37 3.91
C ASN A 60 -4.30 -9.05 3.72
N ILE A 61 -3.30 -8.68 4.52
CA ILE A 61 -1.97 -9.29 4.46
C ILE A 61 -2.03 -10.78 4.83
N ARG A 62 -2.76 -11.15 5.90
CA ARG A 62 -2.96 -12.57 6.28
C ARG A 62 -3.62 -13.38 5.17
N THR A 63 -4.57 -12.80 4.44
CA THR A 63 -5.18 -13.46 3.27
C THR A 63 -4.16 -13.67 2.16
N LEU A 64 -3.27 -12.71 1.92
CA LEU A 64 -2.23 -12.85 0.90
C LEU A 64 -1.21 -13.91 1.30
N ASP A 65 -0.75 -13.93 2.55
CA ASP A 65 0.18 -14.95 3.07
C ASP A 65 -0.38 -16.37 2.94
N GLY A 66 -1.66 -16.57 3.28
CA GLY A 66 -2.35 -17.84 3.08
C GLY A 66 -2.68 -18.18 1.61
N ALA A 67 -2.83 -17.17 0.75
CA ALA A 67 -3.06 -17.35 -0.70
C ALA A 67 -1.76 -17.62 -1.45
N THR A 68 -0.63 -17.10 -0.97
CA THR A 68 0.72 -17.54 -1.33
C THR A 68 1.04 -18.83 -0.59
N GLY A 69 0.19 -19.85 -0.77
CA GLY A 69 0.59 -21.21 -0.45
C GLY A 69 1.94 -21.45 -1.14
N LYS A 70 2.97 -21.72 -0.33
CA LYS A 70 4.20 -22.38 -0.77
C LYS A 70 3.80 -23.42 -1.83
N LYS A 71 4.14 -23.15 -3.08
CA LYS A 71 4.43 -24.20 -4.05
C LYS A 71 5.92 -24.49 -3.94
#